data_AF-A0A814KL85-F1
#
_entry.id   AF-A0A814KL85-F1
#
_cell.length_a   1.000
_cell.length_b   1.000
_cell.length_c   1.000
_cell.angle_alpha   90.00
_cell.angle_beta   90.00
_cell.angle_gamma   90.00
#
_symmetry.space_group_name_H-M   'P 1'
#
loop_
_entity.id
_entity.type
_entity.pdbx_description
1 polymer ?
#
loop_
_entity_poly.entity_id
_entity_poly.type
_entity_poly.pdbx_seq_one_letter_code
_entity_poly.pdbx_strand_id
1 'polypeptide(L)'
;MYNQLIVLLDRHINVSGNSLRAKLTMDESQCVKIFTAIDPCLTFLEQSINKRIFVIVPGSFDPTTVLSICDHKHVHHIYSLHGDIASHTNLAEGYANKLTTFNHEDNLIGRLFQDIENYLRQQANECIIQANIYKERAKQVSTGCCG
;
A
#
# COMPACT_ATOMS: atom_id res chain seq x y z
N MET A 1 -12.32 -0.34 -11.17
CA MET A 1 -11.20 -1.21 -10.76
C MET A 1 -10.39 -0.42 -9.76
N TYR A 2 -10.15 -0.92 -8.55
CA TYR A 2 -9.37 -0.19 -7.55
C TYR A 2 -7.89 -0.18 -7.95
N ASN A 3 -7.27 1.00 -8.01
CA ASN A 3 -5.84 1.17 -8.34
C ASN A 3 -4.94 0.98 -7.11
N GLN A 4 -5.53 0.68 -5.95
CA GLN A 4 -4.86 0.44 -4.68
C GLN A 4 -5.26 -0.90 -4.09
N LEU A 5 -4.33 -1.53 -3.37
CA LEU A 5 -4.52 -2.81 -2.73
C LEU A 5 -3.81 -2.87 -1.38
N ILE A 6 -4.50 -3.42 -0.38
CA ILE A 6 -3.89 -3.76 0.91
C ILE A 6 -3.56 -5.25 0.90
N VAL A 7 -2.32 -5.59 1.21
CA VAL A 7 -1.85 -6.97 1.35
C VAL A 7 -1.48 -7.19 2.81
N LEU A 8 -2.14 -8.14 3.46
CA LEU A 8 -1.78 -8.60 4.80
C LEU A 8 -1.07 -9.95 4.69
N LEU A 9 0.17 -10.03 5.17
CA LEU A 9 0.92 -11.28 5.23
C LEU A 9 0.95 -11.75 6.70
N ASP A 10 0.17 -12.76 7.07
CA ASP A 10 -0.04 -13.17 8.47
C ASP A 10 0.05 -14.69 8.65
N ARG A 11 1.15 -15.19 9.26
CA ARG A 11 1.37 -16.63 9.50
C ARG A 11 0.37 -17.23 10.50
N HIS A 12 -0.29 -16.41 11.33
CA HIS A 12 -1.09 -16.86 12.47
C HIS A 12 -2.60 -16.68 12.27
N ILE A 13 -3.06 -16.64 11.01
CA ILE A 13 -4.47 -16.37 10.64
C ILE A 13 -5.53 -17.22 11.37
N ASN A 14 -5.13 -18.37 11.94
CA ASN A 14 -6.00 -19.33 12.61
C ASN A 14 -6.00 -19.23 14.14
N VAL A 15 -5.22 -18.33 14.74
CA VAL A 15 -5.28 -18.07 16.18
C VAL A 15 -6.32 -16.97 16.40
N SER A 16 -7.33 -17.26 17.22
CA SER A 16 -8.58 -16.51 17.39
C SER A 16 -8.45 -14.98 17.33
N GLY A 17 -9.20 -14.35 16.41
CA GLY A 17 -9.62 -12.95 16.52
C GLY A 17 -8.55 -11.89 16.23
N ASN A 18 -7.99 -11.85 15.02
CA ASN A 18 -7.16 -10.71 14.62
C ASN A 18 -8.05 -9.47 14.39
N SER A 19 -8.10 -8.61 15.40
CA SER A 19 -8.68 -7.25 15.37
C SER A 19 -8.23 -6.48 14.13
N LEU A 20 -6.97 -6.64 13.72
CA LEU A 20 -6.43 -6.04 12.51
C LEU A 20 -7.15 -6.50 11.23
N ARG A 21 -7.33 -7.81 11.04
CA ARG A 21 -8.05 -8.34 9.86
C ARG A 21 -9.47 -7.81 9.82
N ALA A 22 -10.20 -7.87 10.94
CA ALA A 22 -11.56 -7.37 11.03
C ALA A 22 -11.61 -5.89 10.65
N LYS A 23 -10.74 -5.04 11.24
CA LYS A 23 -10.66 -3.61 10.94
C LYS A 23 -10.34 -3.31 9.47
N LEU A 24 -9.49 -4.12 8.83
CA LEU A 24 -9.15 -3.98 7.41
C LEU A 24 -10.29 -4.43 6.48
N THR A 25 -11.06 -5.45 6.86
CA THR A 25 -12.15 -6.00 6.03
C THR A 25 -13.53 -5.41 6.32
N MET A 26 -13.65 -4.52 7.31
CA MET A 26 -14.93 -3.87 7.65
C MET A 26 -15.43 -2.90 6.58
N ASP A 27 -14.57 -2.47 5.66
CA ASP A 27 -14.91 -1.56 4.58
C ASP A 27 -14.87 -2.30 3.24
N GLU A 28 -16.06 -2.55 2.67
CA GLU A 28 -16.24 -3.26 1.40
C GLU A 28 -15.61 -2.52 0.19
N SER A 29 -15.26 -1.25 0.33
CA SER A 29 -14.56 -0.49 -0.71
C SER A 29 -13.07 -0.86 -0.81
N GLN A 30 -12.54 -1.63 0.14
CA GLN A 30 -11.14 -1.98 0.21
C GLN A 30 -10.85 -3.33 -0.42
N CYS A 31 -9.92 -3.35 -1.37
CA CYS A 31 -9.37 -4.60 -1.87
C CYS A 31 -8.26 -5.08 -0.92
N VAL A 32 -8.65 -5.89 0.07
CA VAL A 32 -7.72 -6.57 0.98
C VAL A 32 -7.41 -7.98 0.47
N LYS A 33 -6.13 -8.33 0.41
CA LYS A 33 -5.67 -9.70 0.13
C LYS A 33 -4.84 -10.19 1.30
N ILE A 34 -5.13 -11.40 1.75
CA ILE A 34 -4.50 -11.98 2.94
C ILE A 34 -3.75 -13.24 2.52
N PHE A 35 -2.49 -13.32 2.92
CA PHE A 35 -1.62 -14.47 2.68
C PHE A 35 -1.05 -14.97 4.00
N THR A 36 -0.93 -16.29 4.14
CA THR A 36 -0.31 -16.92 5.30
C THR A 36 1.16 -17.29 5.06
N ALA A 37 1.58 -17.28 3.80
CA ALA A 37 2.91 -17.65 3.35
C ALA A 37 3.46 -16.61 2.37
N ILE A 38 4.79 -16.50 2.30
CA ILE A 38 5.48 -15.49 1.49
C ILE A 38 5.37 -15.80 -0.02
N ASP A 39 5.59 -17.05 -0.44
CA ASP A 39 5.59 -17.42 -1.87
C ASP A 39 4.31 -17.04 -2.62
N PRO A 40 3.10 -17.36 -2.12
CA PRO A 40 1.87 -16.93 -2.79
C PRO A 40 1.66 -15.42 -2.72
N CYS A 41 2.19 -14.74 -1.68
CA CYS A 41 2.17 -13.28 -1.59
C CYS A 41 3.02 -12.66 -2.70
N LEU A 42 4.28 -13.09 -2.85
CA LEU A 42 5.19 -12.60 -3.89
C LEU A 42 4.63 -12.84 -5.29
N THR A 43 4.13 -14.05 -5.55
CA THR A 43 3.50 -14.41 -6.83
C THR A 43 2.34 -13.46 -7.15
N PHE A 44 1.53 -13.12 -6.15
CA PHE A 44 0.43 -12.20 -6.30
C PHE A 44 0.87 -10.74 -6.51
N LEU A 45 1.94 -10.30 -5.83
CA LEU A 45 2.52 -8.96 -6.02
C LEU A 45 3.02 -8.79 -7.46
N GLU A 46 3.66 -9.81 -8.04
CA GLU A 46 4.15 -9.82 -9.42
C GLU A 46 3.01 -9.69 -10.44
N GLN A 47 1.87 -10.35 -10.17
CA GLN A 47 0.69 -10.32 -11.04
C GLN A 47 -0.14 -9.04 -10.88
N SER A 48 0.05 -8.28 -9.81
CA SER A 48 -0.72 -7.08 -9.47
C SER A 48 -0.20 -5.82 -10.17
N ILE A 49 0.09 -5.94 -11.48
CA ILE A 49 0.62 -4.87 -12.32
C ILE A 49 -0.39 -3.71 -12.36
N ASN A 50 0.12 -2.48 -12.30
CA ASN A 50 -0.65 -1.22 -12.26
C ASN A 50 -1.43 -0.97 -10.96
N LYS A 51 -1.23 -1.78 -9.92
CA LYS A 51 -1.77 -1.49 -8.59
C LYS A 51 -0.68 -0.92 -7.70
N ARG A 52 -1.07 0.05 -6.87
CA ARG A 52 -0.24 0.52 -5.77
C ARG A 52 -0.53 -0.33 -4.54
N ILE A 53 0.48 -1.01 -4.01
CA ILE A 53 0.30 -2.03 -2.98
C ILE A 53 0.85 -1.53 -1.65
N PHE A 54 0.00 -1.55 -0.63
CA PHE A 54 0.35 -1.31 0.76
C PHE A 54 0.41 -2.66 1.46
N VAL A 55 1.55 -3.02 2.04
CA VAL A 55 1.75 -4.33 2.66
C VAL A 55 1.82 -4.19 4.16
N ILE A 56 1.16 -5.08 4.89
CA ILE A 56 1.23 -5.19 6.34
C ILE A 56 1.89 -6.52 6.68
N VAL A 57 2.97 -6.45 7.47
CA VAL A 57 3.73 -7.63 7.89
C VAL A 57 3.86 -7.64 9.42
N PRO A 58 3.27 -8.61 10.13
CA PRO A 58 3.51 -8.80 11.55
C PRO A 58 4.98 -9.10 11.83
N GLY A 59 5.45 -8.65 12.98
CA GLY A 59 6.83 -8.78 13.43
C GLY A 59 7.30 -10.21 13.73
N SER A 60 6.44 -11.21 13.50
CA SER A 60 6.79 -12.62 13.56
C SER A 60 7.47 -13.13 12.29
N PHE A 61 7.52 -12.34 11.22
CA PHE A 61 8.27 -12.66 10.02
C PHE A 61 9.76 -12.36 10.19
N ASP A 62 10.58 -13.22 9.60
CA ASP A 62 12.02 -13.02 9.57
C ASP A 62 12.41 -11.78 8.74
N PRO A 63 13.54 -11.13 9.08
CA PRO A 63 14.09 -9.98 8.36
C PRO A 63 14.15 -10.17 6.83
N THR A 64 14.60 -11.34 6.38
CA THR A 64 14.78 -11.66 4.96
C THR A 64 13.46 -11.64 4.20
N THR A 65 12.39 -12.15 4.80
CA THR A 65 11.04 -12.10 4.22
C THR A 65 10.59 -10.65 3.97
N VAL A 66 10.79 -9.77 4.96
CA VAL A 66 10.40 -8.35 4.84
C VAL A 66 11.18 -7.68 3.70
N LEU A 67 12.49 -7.94 3.62
CA LEU A 67 13.36 -7.40 2.58
C LEU A 67 12.94 -7.82 1.17
N SER A 68 12.61 -9.10 0.96
CA SER A 68 12.11 -9.59 -0.33
C SER A 68 10.84 -8.86 -0.81
N ILE A 69 10.01 -8.40 0.12
CA ILE A 69 8.81 -7.60 -0.19
C ILE A 69 9.21 -6.14 -0.47
N CYS A 70 10.15 -5.57 0.30
CA CYS A 70 10.66 -4.21 0.10
C CYS A 70 11.22 -3.96 -1.31
N ASP A 71 11.93 -4.95 -1.85
CA ASP A 71 12.55 -4.89 -3.17
C ASP A 71 11.54 -4.98 -4.32
N HIS A 72 10.29 -5.34 -4.02
CA HIS A 72 9.28 -5.51 -5.05
C HIS A 72 8.80 -4.15 -5.60
N LYS A 73 8.95 -3.95 -6.91
CA LYS A 73 8.68 -2.67 -7.62
C LYS A 73 7.27 -2.10 -7.47
N HIS A 74 6.27 -2.94 -7.20
CA HIS A 74 4.87 -2.54 -7.05
C HIS A 74 4.46 -2.25 -5.61
N VAL A 75 5.33 -2.54 -4.65
CA VAL A 75 5.11 -2.25 -3.25
C VAL A 75 5.44 -0.79 -3.00
N HIS A 76 4.42 -0.05 -2.57
CA HIS A 76 4.56 1.35 -2.26
C HIS A 76 5.12 1.56 -0.85
N HIS A 77 4.51 0.89 0.12
CA HIS A 77 4.86 1.03 1.53
C HIS A 77 4.57 -0.27 2.28
N ILE A 78 5.37 -0.53 3.30
CA ILE A 78 5.29 -1.68 4.18
C ILE A 78 5.13 -1.18 5.61
N TYR A 79 4.08 -1.66 6.26
CA TYR A 79 3.78 -1.39 7.66
C TYR A 79 4.08 -2.66 8.45
N SER A 80 5.06 -2.59 9.34
CA SER A 80 5.40 -3.73 10.16
C SER A 80 4.93 -3.54 11.61
N LEU A 81 4.24 -4.54 12.15
CA LEU A 81 3.66 -4.50 13.48
C LEU A 81 4.49 -5.35 14.44
N HIS A 82 5.25 -4.72 15.33
CA HIS A 82 6.10 -5.40 16.33
C HIS A 82 5.57 -5.15 17.73
N GLY A 83 5.79 -6.08 18.66
CA GLY A 83 5.61 -5.78 20.09
C GLY A 83 6.79 -4.99 20.68
N ASP A 84 7.97 -5.09 20.04
CA ASP A 84 9.21 -4.42 20.43
C ASP A 84 10.01 -4.01 19.16
N ILE A 85 10.07 -2.70 18.89
CA ILE A 85 10.75 -2.10 17.73
C ILE A 85 12.28 -2.25 17.80
N ALA A 86 12.88 -2.39 19.00
CA ALA A 86 14.34 -2.32 19.17
C ALA A 86 15.09 -3.47 18.48
N SER A 87 14.41 -4.58 18.20
CA SER A 87 14.97 -5.75 17.51
C SER A 87 14.97 -5.61 15.98
N HIS A 88 14.28 -4.61 15.42
CA HIS A 88 14.04 -4.46 13.98
C HIS A 88 14.52 -3.12 13.40
N THR A 89 15.08 -2.24 14.24
CA THR A 89 15.68 -0.96 13.83
C THR A 89 16.76 -1.11 12.75
N ASN A 90 17.52 -2.22 12.78
CA ASN A 90 18.56 -2.50 11.78
C ASN A 90 17.99 -2.81 10.37
N LEU A 91 16.73 -3.23 10.26
CA LEU A 91 16.07 -3.46 8.96
C LEU A 91 15.56 -2.17 8.32
N ALA A 92 15.13 -1.23 9.16
CA ALA A 92 14.55 0.03 8.71
C ALA A 92 15.58 0.95 8.07
N GLU A 93 16.87 0.84 8.40
CA GLU A 93 17.89 1.79 7.95
C GLU A 93 18.08 1.79 6.42
N GLY A 94 18.05 0.62 5.78
CA GLY A 94 18.17 0.50 4.32
C GLY A 94 16.89 0.81 3.53
N TYR A 95 15.73 0.80 4.20
CA TYR A 95 14.40 0.93 3.58
C TYR A 95 13.51 1.94 4.29
N ALA A 96 14.11 2.94 4.96
CA ALA A 96 13.39 3.91 5.79
C ALA A 96 12.30 4.68 5.01
N ASN A 97 12.45 4.76 3.69
CA ASN A 97 11.49 5.37 2.78
C ASN A 97 10.28 4.48 2.41
N LYS A 98 10.35 3.17 2.66
CA LYS A 98 9.34 2.17 2.29
C LYS A 98 8.84 1.33 3.45
N LEU A 99 9.55 1.30 4.57
CA LEU A 99 9.22 0.48 5.74
C LEU A 99 8.97 1.38 6.95
N THR A 100 7.84 1.18 7.63
CA THR A 100 7.54 1.83 8.90
C THR A 100 7.08 0.80 9.91
N THR A 101 7.67 0.85 11.11
CA THR A 101 7.41 -0.08 12.20
C THR A 101 6.47 0.54 13.23
N PHE A 102 5.56 -0.27 13.78
CA PHE A 102 4.54 0.16 14.75
C PHE A 102 4.50 -0.80 15.93
N ASN A 103 4.26 -0.26 17.13
CA ASN A 103 4.01 -1.05 18.35
C ASN A 103 2.53 -1.36 18.61
N HIS A 104 1.64 -0.65 17.93
CA HIS A 104 0.20 -0.70 18.17
C HIS A 104 -0.57 -0.73 16.84
N GLU A 105 -1.57 -1.61 16.76
CA GLU A 105 -2.40 -1.79 15.57
C GLU A 105 -3.14 -0.52 15.16
N ASP A 106 -3.67 0.24 16.11
CA ASP A 106 -4.46 1.45 15.80
C ASP A 106 -3.61 2.54 15.14
N ASN A 107 -2.36 2.69 15.58
CA ASN A 107 -1.41 3.62 14.97
C ASN A 107 -1.06 3.18 13.54
N LEU A 108 -0.92 1.87 13.32
CA LEU A 108 -0.66 1.31 12.00
C LEU A 108 -1.84 1.58 11.06
N ILE A 109 -3.06 1.27 11.49
CA ILE A 109 -4.27 1.43 10.69
C ILE A 109 -4.52 2.90 10.36
N GLY A 110 -4.40 3.79 11.36
CA GLY A 110 -4.54 5.23 11.15
C GLY A 110 -3.53 5.75 10.12
N ARG A 111 -2.26 5.32 10.23
CA ARG A 111 -1.23 5.73 9.27
C ARG A 111 -1.45 5.14 7.86
N LEU A 112 -1.83 3.87 7.77
CA LEU A 112 -2.17 3.22 6.50
C LEU A 112 -3.25 3.99 5.74
N PHE A 113 -4.36 4.33 6.42
CA PHE A 113 -5.44 5.04 5.76
C PHE A 113 -5.09 6.48 5.41
N GLN A 114 -4.29 7.16 6.24
CA GLN A 114 -3.78 8.48 5.90
C GLN A 114 -2.92 8.44 4.62
N ASP A 115 -2.04 7.45 4.47
CA ASP A 115 -1.19 7.31 3.29
C ASP A 115 -2.01 6.94 2.03
N ILE A 116 -3.04 6.11 2.19
CA ILE A 116 -4.00 5.81 1.10
C ILE A 116 -4.75 7.08 0.68
N GLU A 117 -5.27 7.86 1.64
CA GLU A 117 -5.97 9.12 1.36
C GLU A 117 -5.06 10.10 0.63
N ASN A 118 -3.84 10.29 1.11
CA ASN A 118 -2.85 11.18 0.50
C ASN A 118 -2.57 10.77 -0.96
N TYR A 119 -2.42 9.47 -1.21
CA TYR A 119 -2.23 8.95 -2.56
C TYR A 119 -3.44 9.24 -3.47
N LEU A 120 -4.67 8.99 -2.99
CA LEU A 120 -5.88 9.26 -3.76
C LEU A 120 -6.04 10.75 -4.07
N ARG A 121 -5.72 11.63 -3.12
CA ARG A 121 -5.71 13.08 -3.34
C ARG A 121 -4.67 13.49 -4.39
N GLN A 122 -3.47 12.90 -4.35
CA GLN A 122 -2.46 13.15 -5.36
C GLN A 122 -2.93 12.73 -6.75
N GLN A 123 -3.50 11.53 -6.90
CA GLN A 123 -4.04 11.04 -8.16
C GLN A 123 -5.18 11.94 -8.69
N ALA A 124 -6.08 12.38 -7.81
CA ALA A 124 -7.14 13.31 -8.19
C ALA A 124 -6.57 14.64 -8.73
N ASN A 125 -5.55 15.18 -8.07
CA ASN A 125 -4.89 16.41 -8.52
C ASN A 125 -4.21 16.24 -9.88
N GLU A 126 -3.53 15.12 -10.13
CA GLU A 126 -2.92 14.80 -11.42
C GLU A 126 -3.97 14.74 -12.54
N CYS A 127 -5.12 14.10 -12.27
CA CYS A 127 -6.25 14.07 -13.20
C CYS A 127 -6.83 15.45 -13.50
N ILE A 128 -6.99 16.31 -12.48
CA ILE A 128 -7.49 17.69 -12.64
C ILE A 128 -6.53 18.50 -13.53
N ILE A 129 -5.22 18.42 -13.26
CA ILE A 129 -4.20 19.08 -14.07
C ILE A 129 -4.32 18.64 -15.53
N GLN A 130 -4.45 17.33 -15.77
CA GLN A 130 -4.50 16.81 -17.12
C GLN A 130 -5.80 17.16 -17.86
N ALA A 131 -6.93 17.18 -17.16
CA ALA A 131 -8.20 17.67 -17.71
C ALA A 131 -8.11 19.14 -18.14
N ASN A 132 -7.44 19.99 -17.35
CA ASN A 132 -7.20 21.39 -17.70
C ASN A 132 -6.33 21.53 -18.95
N ILE A 133 -5.28 20.72 -19.08
CA ILE A 133 -4.44 20.69 -20.29
C ILE A 133 -5.28 20.34 -21.53
N TYR A 134 -6.14 19.33 -21.46
CA TYR A 134 -7.02 18.98 -22.58
C TYR A 134 -8.04 20.05 -22.90
N LYS A 135 -8.60 20.72 -21.89
CA LYS A 135 -9.52 21.85 -22.07
C LYS A 135 -8.86 23.00 -22.83
N GLU A 136 -7.63 23.36 -22.49
CA GLU A 136 -6.91 24.43 -23.18
C GLU A 136 -6.55 24.03 -24.62
N ARG A 137 -6.13 22.78 -24.86
CA ARG A 137 -5.91 22.27 -26.22
C ARG A 137 -7.18 22.31 -27.07
N ALA A 138 -8.33 21.91 -26.51
CA ALA A 138 -9.60 21.95 -27.21
C ALA A 138 -9.99 23.37 -27.66
N LYS A 139 -9.75 24.38 -26.81
CA LYS A 139 -9.98 25.80 -27.15
C LYS A 139 -9.07 26.31 -28.27
N GLN A 140 -7.81 25.87 -28.29
CA GLN A 140 -6.84 26.25 -29.34
C GLN A 140 -7.25 25.68 -30.70
N VAL A 141 -7.73 24.43 -30.74
CA VAL A 141 -8.22 23.81 -31.97
C VAL A 141 -9.50 24.50 -32.46
N SER A 142 -10.42 24.85 -31.56
CA SER A 142 -11.67 25.53 -31.95
C SER A 142 -11.48 26.96 -32.44
N THR A 143 -10.36 27.62 -32.10
CA THR A 143 -10.05 28.99 -32.54
C THR A 143 -9.18 29.06 -33.80
N GLY A 144 -8.61 27.93 -34.25
CA GLY A 144 -7.70 27.86 -35.40
C GLY A 144 -8.34 27.52 -36.76
N CYS A 145 -9.67 27.30 -36.84
CA CYS A 145 -10.36 26.83 -38.06
C CYS A 145 -11.24 27.88 -38.77
N CYS A 146 -10.99 29.18 -38.57
CA CYS A 146 -11.64 30.24 -39.33
C CYS A 146 -10.59 31.19 -39.92
N GLY A 147 -9.99 30.79 -41.05
CA GLY A 147 -9.06 31.59 -41.84
C GLY A 147 -8.97 31.04 -43.25
#